data_AF-A0A955Z4J2-F1
#
_entry.id   AF-A0A955Z4J2-F1
#
_cell.length_a   1.000
_cell.length_b   1.000
_cell.length_c   1.000
_cell.angle_alpha   90.00
_cell.angle_beta   90.00
_cell.angle_gamma   90.00
#
_symmetry.space_group_name_H-M   'P 1'
#
loop_
_entity.id
_entity.type
_entity.pdbx_description
1 polymer ?
#
loop_
_entity_poly.entity_id
_entity_poly.type
_entity_poly.pdbx_seq_one_letter_code
_entity_poly.pdbx_strand_id
1 'polypeptide(L)'
;MTAPRPMVARLSPASALLAVAALLSALPGCKPKPGGSCKSEGAESCLDEKRALACHDGKWEEMPCRGAKGCLSASGVDQCDQSLAEANDTCNLTDDFVCASDKRTMLSCKKHRWTVAQSCLGAKGCSVAQRVVKCDNSVAAAGDTCSEEDDHACTPDSKAALVCRSGKFIESGPCKGALGCRVTGDKIECDDTAASLGDPCAPEGNLVCALDGTMILRCAKKAYVADEKCRSKRKCGVERGVIACY
;
A
#
# COMPACT_ATOMS: atom_id res chain seq x y z
N MET A 1 -3.86 97.35 -61.93
CA MET A 1 -4.46 97.00 -60.62
C MET A 1 -3.38 96.37 -59.76
N THR A 2 -3.13 97.01 -58.61
CA THR A 2 -2.37 96.57 -57.41
C THR A 2 -0.92 96.07 -57.55
N ALA A 3 -0.04 96.92 -57.00
CA ALA A 3 1.39 96.75 -56.76
C ALA A 3 1.70 95.84 -55.53
N PRO A 4 2.97 95.40 -55.36
CA PRO A 4 3.42 94.51 -54.28
C PRO A 4 3.98 95.27 -53.06
N ARG A 5 4.04 94.62 -51.88
CA ARG A 5 5.00 94.89 -50.77
C ARG A 5 4.81 93.89 -49.58
N PRO A 6 5.74 93.83 -48.58
CA PRO A 6 6.45 92.59 -48.17
C PRO A 6 6.30 92.26 -46.66
N MET A 7 6.97 91.21 -46.16
CA MET A 7 7.66 91.08 -44.83
C MET A 7 7.88 89.58 -44.50
N VAL A 8 9.11 89.05 -44.43
CA VAL A 8 10.12 89.05 -43.34
C VAL A 8 9.91 87.95 -42.26
N ALA A 9 10.86 86.99 -42.28
CA ALA A 9 11.55 86.25 -41.19
C ALA A 9 10.77 85.39 -40.16
N ARG A 10 11.26 84.15 -39.89
CA ARG A 10 12.29 83.83 -38.85
C ARG A 10 12.61 82.31 -38.79
N LEU A 11 13.81 82.04 -38.27
CA LEU A 11 14.54 80.78 -38.09
C LEU A 11 13.98 79.84 -36.99
N SER A 12 14.16 78.50 -37.20
CA SER A 12 14.63 77.38 -36.31
C SER A 12 14.11 77.20 -34.85
N PRO A 13 14.40 76.07 -34.12
CA PRO A 13 14.73 74.67 -34.44
C PRO A 13 13.99 73.58 -33.57
N ALA A 14 14.26 72.30 -33.87
CA ALA A 14 14.45 71.16 -32.95
C ALA A 14 13.27 70.41 -32.26
N SER A 15 13.50 69.10 -32.12
CA SER A 15 12.91 68.11 -31.19
C SER A 15 11.68 67.34 -31.72
N ALA A 16 11.56 66.02 -31.64
CA ALA A 16 12.33 64.99 -30.94
C ALA A 16 12.10 63.63 -31.62
N LEU A 17 13.15 62.79 -31.65
CA LEU A 17 13.07 61.36 -31.94
C LEU A 17 12.31 60.66 -30.80
N LEU A 18 11.21 59.96 -31.11
CA LEU A 18 10.65 58.94 -30.22
C LEU A 18 11.29 57.59 -30.54
N ALA A 19 12.24 57.18 -29.69
CA ALA A 19 12.68 55.80 -29.58
C ALA A 19 11.69 55.05 -28.68
N VAL A 20 10.87 54.18 -29.26
CA VAL A 20 10.03 53.24 -28.50
C VAL A 20 10.92 52.08 -28.05
N ALA A 21 11.43 52.17 -26.82
CA ALA A 21 12.12 51.08 -26.16
C ALA A 21 11.11 49.99 -25.79
N ALA A 22 11.16 48.86 -26.49
CA ALA A 22 10.46 47.63 -26.13
C ALA A 22 11.10 47.05 -24.86
N LEU A 23 10.52 47.36 -23.69
CA LEU A 23 10.80 46.66 -22.44
C LEU A 23 10.14 45.27 -22.49
N LEU A 24 10.86 44.27 -23.00
CA LEU A 24 10.57 42.87 -22.70
C LEU A 24 10.86 42.63 -21.22
N SER A 25 9.79 42.63 -20.42
CA SER A 25 9.83 42.28 -19.01
C SER A 25 9.97 40.75 -18.89
N ALA A 26 11.17 40.29 -18.58
CA ALA A 26 11.40 38.93 -18.10
C ALA A 26 10.82 38.82 -16.68
N LEU A 27 9.54 38.42 -16.59
CA LEU A 27 8.95 38.05 -15.30
C LEU A 27 9.66 36.78 -14.81
N PRO A 28 10.20 36.74 -13.58
CA PRO A 28 10.66 35.50 -12.98
C PRO A 28 9.47 34.55 -12.97
N GLY A 29 9.58 33.43 -13.69
CA GLY A 29 8.50 32.46 -13.83
C GLY A 29 7.95 32.09 -12.46
N CYS A 30 6.68 32.43 -12.20
CA CYS A 30 6.03 32.06 -10.96
C CYS A 30 6.07 30.53 -10.83
N LYS A 31 6.74 30.04 -9.79
CA LYS A 31 6.66 28.62 -9.44
C LYS A 31 5.19 28.23 -9.25
N PRO A 32 4.78 27.05 -9.74
CA PRO A 32 3.43 26.57 -9.52
C PRO A 32 3.14 26.47 -8.03
N LYS A 33 1.86 26.59 -7.67
CA LYS A 33 1.38 26.55 -6.28
C LYS A 33 0.19 25.60 -6.17
N PRO A 34 -0.04 24.97 -5.00
CA PRO A 34 -1.23 24.14 -4.77
C PRO A 34 -2.53 24.86 -5.17
N GLY A 35 -3.42 24.13 -5.83
CA GLY A 35 -4.70 24.62 -6.36
C GLY A 35 -4.61 25.49 -7.61
N GLY A 36 -3.41 25.89 -8.05
CA GLY A 36 -3.21 26.64 -9.29
C GLY A 36 -3.50 25.78 -10.52
N SER A 37 -3.80 26.41 -11.66
CA SER A 37 -4.03 25.69 -12.90
C SER A 37 -2.74 25.10 -13.49
N CYS A 38 -2.86 23.91 -14.06
CA CYS A 38 -1.81 23.22 -14.79
C CYS A 38 -2.37 22.71 -16.13
N LYS A 39 -1.48 22.51 -17.12
CA LYS A 39 -1.88 22.13 -18.50
C LYS A 39 -1.53 20.70 -18.87
N SER A 40 -0.53 20.13 -18.21
CA SER A 40 0.04 18.84 -18.56
C SER A 40 -0.26 17.86 -17.44
N GLU A 41 -1.25 16.99 -17.63
CA GLU A 41 -1.62 15.96 -16.67
C GLU A 41 -0.41 15.10 -16.29
N GLY A 42 -0.27 14.79 -15.00
CA GLY A 42 0.88 14.04 -14.47
C GLY A 42 2.19 14.82 -14.44
N ALA A 43 2.23 16.09 -14.88
CA ALA A 43 3.42 16.92 -14.71
C ALA A 43 3.74 17.08 -13.22
N GLU A 44 5.03 17.14 -12.92
CA GLU A 44 5.55 17.32 -11.58
C GLU A 44 6.30 18.64 -11.45
N SER A 45 6.27 19.25 -10.26
CA SER A 45 7.15 20.36 -9.93
C SER A 45 7.62 20.33 -8.49
N CYS A 46 8.94 20.33 -8.26
CA CYS A 46 9.51 20.24 -6.92
C CYS A 46 9.28 21.54 -6.14
N LEU A 47 8.65 21.41 -4.96
CA LEU A 47 8.54 22.49 -3.98
C LEU A 47 9.80 22.56 -3.11
N ASP A 48 10.22 21.39 -2.63
CA ASP A 48 11.43 21.15 -1.84
C ASP A 48 11.87 19.68 -1.97
N GLU A 49 12.91 19.29 -1.24
CA GLU A 49 13.48 17.94 -1.29
C GLU A 49 12.50 16.82 -0.95
N LYS A 50 11.38 17.09 -0.28
CA LYS A 50 10.43 16.06 0.17
C LYS A 50 9.05 16.20 -0.45
N ARG A 51 8.82 17.22 -1.28
CA ARG A 51 7.49 17.58 -1.76
C ARG A 51 7.54 18.08 -3.19
N ALA A 52 6.58 17.61 -3.98
CA ALA A 52 6.30 18.08 -5.33
C ALA A 52 4.86 18.57 -5.44
N LEU A 53 4.55 19.22 -6.55
CA LEU A 53 3.21 19.38 -7.07
C LEU A 53 3.01 18.37 -8.19
N ALA A 54 1.88 17.69 -8.21
CA ALA A 54 1.40 16.88 -9.33
C ALA A 54 0.23 17.57 -10.01
N CYS A 55 0.18 17.54 -11.34
CA CYS A 55 -0.96 18.07 -12.08
C CYS A 55 -2.06 17.01 -12.22
N HIS A 56 -3.17 17.23 -11.51
CA HIS A 56 -4.35 16.37 -11.54
C HIS A 56 -5.60 17.17 -11.90
N ASP A 57 -6.36 16.70 -12.88
CA ASP A 57 -7.61 17.35 -13.32
C ASP A 57 -7.41 18.85 -13.64
N GLY A 58 -6.26 19.19 -14.24
CA GLY A 58 -5.89 20.56 -14.58
C GLY A 58 -5.57 21.46 -13.38
N LYS A 59 -5.36 20.89 -12.19
CA LYS A 59 -4.92 21.61 -10.97
C LYS A 59 -3.66 21.00 -10.36
N TRP A 60 -2.81 21.88 -9.84
CA TRP A 60 -1.67 21.47 -9.04
C TRP A 60 -2.12 20.98 -7.67
N GLU A 61 -1.71 19.77 -7.30
CA GLU A 61 -1.92 19.18 -6.00
C GLU A 61 -0.58 18.83 -5.34
N GLU A 62 -0.46 19.05 -4.02
CA GLU A 62 0.76 18.69 -3.30
C GLU A 62 0.91 17.18 -3.17
N MET A 63 2.12 16.69 -3.39
CA MET A 63 2.49 15.29 -3.41
C MET A 63 3.78 15.06 -2.61
N PRO A 64 3.79 14.13 -1.64
CA PRO A 64 5.00 13.80 -0.90
C PRO A 64 5.95 12.90 -1.69
N CYS A 65 7.25 13.21 -1.67
CA CYS A 65 8.32 12.43 -2.27
C CYS A 65 9.04 11.65 -1.16
N ARG A 66 8.51 10.48 -0.80
CA ARG A 66 8.98 9.72 0.38
C ARG A 66 10.15 8.79 0.08
N GLY A 67 10.40 8.50 -1.19
CA GLY A 67 11.54 7.68 -1.57
C GLY A 67 12.87 8.36 -1.24
N ALA A 68 13.95 7.58 -1.17
CA ALA A 68 15.24 8.04 -0.68
C ALA A 68 15.86 9.17 -1.50
N LYS A 69 15.46 9.34 -2.77
CA LYS A 69 15.95 10.43 -3.63
C LYS A 69 15.19 11.74 -3.42
N GLY A 70 14.04 11.71 -2.73
CA GLY A 70 13.21 12.89 -2.54
C GLY A 70 12.68 13.45 -3.87
N CYS A 71 12.56 14.78 -3.96
CA CYS A 71 12.26 15.47 -5.21
C CYS A 71 13.54 15.97 -5.87
N LEU A 72 13.73 15.64 -7.15
CA LEU A 72 14.91 16.03 -7.93
C LEU A 72 14.51 16.86 -9.14
N SER A 73 15.14 18.02 -9.30
CA SER A 73 15.05 18.86 -10.50
C SER A 73 16.28 18.60 -11.38
N ALA A 74 16.15 17.76 -12.40
CA ALA A 74 17.25 17.43 -13.30
C ALA A 74 16.91 17.80 -14.75
N SER A 75 17.78 18.60 -15.40
CA SER A 75 17.62 19.01 -16.80
C SER A 75 16.26 19.64 -17.14
N GLY A 76 15.69 20.40 -16.20
CA GLY A 76 14.39 21.07 -16.38
C GLY A 76 13.17 20.16 -16.22
N VAL A 77 13.36 18.92 -15.77
CA VAL A 77 12.30 18.00 -15.39
C VAL A 77 12.38 17.77 -13.88
N ASP A 78 11.28 18.05 -13.20
CA ASP A 78 11.12 17.74 -11.79
C ASP A 78 10.58 16.30 -11.67
N GLN A 79 11.18 15.51 -10.79
CA GLN A 79 10.80 14.11 -10.55
C GLN A 79 10.75 13.82 -9.06
N CYS A 80 9.58 13.40 -8.60
CA CYS A 80 9.30 13.01 -7.24
C CYS A 80 9.53 11.51 -7.06
N ASP A 81 10.41 11.13 -6.13
CA ASP A 81 10.61 9.73 -5.77
C ASP A 81 9.42 9.20 -4.96
N GLN A 82 8.48 8.59 -5.68
CA GLN A 82 7.29 7.94 -5.14
C GLN A 82 7.53 6.45 -4.83
N SER A 83 8.77 5.97 -4.75
CA SER A 83 9.07 4.54 -4.47
C SER A 83 8.61 4.04 -3.09
N LEU A 84 8.25 4.97 -2.20
CA LEU A 84 7.53 4.74 -0.95
C LEU A 84 6.36 5.73 -0.87
N ALA A 85 5.31 5.36 -0.15
CA ALA A 85 4.14 6.20 0.05
C ALA A 85 3.46 5.93 1.40
N GLU A 86 2.40 6.67 1.72
CA GLU A 86 1.43 6.35 2.76
C GLU A 86 0.02 6.34 2.17
N ALA A 87 -0.91 5.70 2.87
CA ALA A 87 -2.31 5.70 2.43
C ALA A 87 -2.85 7.15 2.32
N ASN A 88 -3.60 7.41 1.24
CA ASN A 88 -4.15 8.71 0.85
C ASN A 88 -3.14 9.78 0.41
N ASP A 89 -1.85 9.46 0.33
CA ASP A 89 -0.91 10.36 -0.34
C ASP A 89 -1.31 10.54 -1.81
N THR A 90 -1.10 11.75 -2.34
CA THR A 90 -1.21 12.02 -3.78
C THR A 90 -0.22 11.15 -4.56
N CYS A 91 -0.62 10.68 -5.74
CA CYS A 91 0.24 9.86 -6.60
C CYS A 91 0.03 10.16 -8.08
N ASN A 92 1.10 10.05 -8.86
CA ASN A 92 1.11 10.19 -10.32
C ASN A 92 1.30 8.86 -11.06
N LEU A 93 1.76 7.84 -10.35
CA LEU A 93 2.08 6.52 -10.89
C LEU A 93 0.84 5.63 -10.96
N THR A 94 -0.13 5.97 -11.80
CA THR A 94 -1.42 5.27 -11.89
C THR A 94 -1.22 3.78 -12.14
N ASP A 95 -1.95 2.93 -11.41
CA ASP A 95 -1.88 1.47 -11.45
C ASP A 95 -0.54 0.83 -11.04
N ASP A 96 0.46 1.62 -10.60
CA ASP A 96 1.66 1.08 -9.97
C ASP A 96 1.41 0.66 -8.51
N PHE A 97 2.32 -0.16 -8.02
CA PHE A 97 2.38 -0.60 -6.63
C PHE A 97 3.64 -0.07 -5.96
N VAL A 98 3.52 0.28 -4.68
CA VAL A 98 4.64 0.68 -3.83
C VAL A 98 4.46 0.11 -2.43
N CYS A 99 5.54 0.08 -1.65
CA CYS A 99 5.45 -0.21 -0.23
C CYS A 99 5.13 1.05 0.56
N ALA A 100 4.33 0.90 1.61
CA ALA A 100 4.26 1.92 2.66
C ALA A 100 5.62 2.04 3.37
N SER A 101 5.87 3.17 4.03
CA SER A 101 7.17 3.40 4.70
C SER A 101 7.44 2.39 5.82
N ASP A 102 6.38 1.84 6.42
CA ASP A 102 6.45 0.79 7.45
C ASP A 102 6.82 -0.60 6.90
N LYS A 103 6.84 -0.76 5.57
CA LYS A 103 7.06 -2.02 4.85
C LYS A 103 6.11 -3.13 5.27
N ARG A 104 4.93 -2.80 5.80
CA ARG A 104 3.87 -3.75 6.17
C ARG A 104 2.62 -3.61 5.32
N THR A 105 2.57 -2.62 4.44
CA THR A 105 1.44 -2.39 3.55
C THR A 105 1.91 -2.24 2.11
N MET A 106 1.22 -2.89 1.19
CA MET A 106 1.33 -2.63 -0.24
C MET A 106 0.23 -1.67 -0.66
N LEU A 107 0.63 -0.60 -1.36
CA LEU A 107 -0.24 0.45 -1.83
C LEU A 107 -0.36 0.39 -3.36
N SER A 108 -1.52 0.77 -3.90
CA SER A 108 -1.78 0.93 -5.32
C SER A 108 -2.32 2.33 -5.59
N CYS A 109 -1.80 2.99 -6.62
CA CYS A 109 -2.23 4.34 -6.99
C CYS A 109 -3.54 4.29 -7.77
N LYS A 110 -4.63 4.74 -7.13
CA LYS A 110 -5.98 4.78 -7.72
C LYS A 110 -6.56 6.17 -7.58
N LYS A 111 -7.04 6.74 -8.69
CA LYS A 111 -7.61 8.10 -8.72
C LYS A 111 -6.68 9.11 -8.05
N HIS A 112 -5.41 9.09 -8.42
CA HIS A 112 -4.38 10.00 -7.92
C HIS A 112 -4.13 9.91 -6.41
N ARG A 113 -4.54 8.81 -5.76
CA ARG A 113 -4.29 8.53 -4.34
C ARG A 113 -3.71 7.13 -4.15
N TRP A 114 -2.73 7.02 -3.27
CA TRP A 114 -2.26 5.72 -2.80
C TRP A 114 -3.34 5.07 -1.93
N THR A 115 -3.82 3.91 -2.35
CA THR A 115 -4.85 3.13 -1.66
C THR A 115 -4.27 1.81 -1.18
N VAL A 116 -4.73 1.30 -0.03
CA VAL A 116 -4.30 0.00 0.49
C VAL A 116 -4.72 -1.09 -0.50
N ALA A 117 -3.73 -1.76 -1.08
CA ALA A 117 -3.95 -2.92 -1.93
C ALA A 117 -4.00 -4.20 -1.10
N GLN A 118 -3.03 -4.38 -0.18
CA GLN A 118 -2.90 -5.60 0.61
C GLN A 118 -2.01 -5.37 1.85
N SER A 119 -2.28 -6.11 2.93
CA SER A 119 -1.42 -6.20 4.10
C SER A 119 -0.27 -7.19 3.87
N CYS A 120 0.95 -6.83 4.27
CA CYS A 120 2.17 -7.64 4.14
C CYS A 120 2.73 -7.93 5.52
N LEU A 121 2.00 -8.71 6.33
CA LEU A 121 2.34 -8.93 7.75
C LEU A 121 3.36 -10.05 7.95
N GLY A 122 3.70 -10.79 6.89
CA GLY A 122 4.73 -11.82 6.94
C GLY A 122 6.12 -11.24 7.23
N ALA A 123 7.06 -12.10 7.62
CA ALA A 123 8.36 -11.68 8.13
C ALA A 123 9.19 -10.86 7.13
N LYS A 124 9.01 -11.10 5.81
CA LYS A 124 9.71 -10.32 4.77
C LYS A 124 9.03 -8.99 4.45
N GLY A 125 7.80 -8.79 4.93
CA GLY A 125 7.02 -7.58 4.70
C GLY A 125 6.77 -7.28 3.22
N CYS A 126 6.57 -6.00 2.94
CA CYS A 126 6.57 -5.44 1.60
C CYS A 126 8.01 -5.10 1.17
N SER A 127 8.38 -5.53 -0.04
CA SER A 127 9.70 -5.28 -0.61
C SER A 127 9.62 -4.95 -2.10
N VAL A 128 10.58 -4.19 -2.61
CA VAL A 128 10.67 -3.86 -4.04
C VAL A 128 11.91 -4.54 -4.62
N ALA A 129 11.71 -5.42 -5.61
CA ALA A 129 12.78 -6.13 -6.30
C ALA A 129 12.63 -5.96 -7.81
N GLN A 130 13.62 -5.37 -8.48
CA GLN A 130 13.63 -5.19 -9.94
C GLN A 130 12.33 -4.52 -10.48
N ARG A 131 11.84 -3.49 -9.79
CA ARG A 131 10.57 -2.78 -10.06
C ARG A 131 9.28 -3.59 -9.81
N VAL A 132 9.40 -4.80 -9.30
CA VAL A 132 8.24 -5.59 -8.84
C VAL A 132 8.11 -5.42 -7.34
N VAL A 133 6.94 -5.00 -6.88
CA VAL A 133 6.60 -5.00 -5.46
C VAL A 133 6.15 -6.40 -5.06
N LYS A 134 6.78 -6.95 -4.03
CA LYS A 134 6.46 -8.24 -3.44
C LYS A 134 5.93 -8.03 -2.03
N CYS A 135 4.80 -8.66 -1.74
CA CYS A 135 4.16 -8.64 -0.45
C CYS A 135 4.28 -10.04 0.18
N ASP A 136 4.84 -10.13 1.38
CA ASP A 136 4.79 -11.36 2.18
C ASP A 136 3.48 -11.40 2.95
N ASN A 137 2.54 -12.18 2.43
CA ASN A 137 1.21 -12.39 2.96
C ASN A 137 1.03 -13.75 3.64
N SER A 138 2.14 -14.41 4.00
CA SER A 138 2.12 -15.61 4.84
C SER A 138 1.40 -15.39 6.18
N VAL A 139 1.26 -14.12 6.60
CA VAL A 139 0.45 -13.68 7.72
C VAL A 139 -0.53 -12.61 7.25
N ALA A 140 -1.79 -12.73 7.66
CA ALA A 140 -2.86 -11.77 7.36
C ALA A 140 -3.91 -11.76 8.48
N ALA A 141 -4.71 -10.69 8.58
CA ALA A 141 -5.90 -10.67 9.43
C ALA A 141 -7.16 -11.08 8.63
N ALA A 142 -8.15 -11.65 9.30
CA ALA A 142 -9.44 -11.91 8.66
C ALA A 142 -10.07 -10.59 8.16
N GLY A 143 -10.52 -10.59 6.91
CA GLY A 143 -11.08 -9.42 6.22
C GLY A 143 -10.06 -8.57 5.46
N ASP A 144 -8.75 -8.80 5.66
CA ASP A 144 -7.69 -8.18 4.86
C ASP A 144 -7.92 -8.49 3.37
N THR A 145 -7.63 -7.50 2.52
CA THR A 145 -7.69 -7.67 1.07
C THR A 145 -6.59 -8.64 0.62
N CYS A 146 -6.88 -9.46 -0.39
CA CYS A 146 -5.92 -10.33 -1.06
C CYS A 146 -6.15 -10.30 -2.57
N SER A 147 -5.09 -10.55 -3.33
CA SER A 147 -5.09 -10.41 -4.80
C SER A 147 -5.25 -11.75 -5.54
N GLU A 148 -4.75 -12.82 -4.95
CA GLU A 148 -4.75 -14.17 -5.55
C GLU A 148 -5.78 -15.04 -4.82
N GLU A 149 -6.78 -15.53 -5.55
CA GLU A 149 -7.76 -16.49 -4.99
C GLU A 149 -7.07 -17.79 -4.56
N ASP A 150 -7.60 -18.44 -3.53
CA ASP A 150 -7.01 -19.66 -2.94
C ASP A 150 -5.63 -19.48 -2.30
N ASP A 151 -5.13 -18.25 -2.20
CA ASP A 151 -3.91 -17.96 -1.45
C ASP A 151 -4.14 -18.15 0.06
N HIS A 152 -3.10 -18.57 0.78
CA HIS A 152 -3.19 -18.99 2.17
C HIS A 152 -2.31 -18.14 3.08
N ALA A 153 -2.86 -17.84 4.25
CA ALA A 153 -2.15 -17.09 5.28
C ALA A 153 -2.46 -17.64 6.66
N CYS A 154 -1.61 -17.35 7.63
CA CYS A 154 -1.91 -17.56 9.04
C CYS A 154 -2.41 -16.27 9.69
N THR A 155 -3.27 -16.40 10.70
CA THR A 155 -3.58 -15.27 11.57
C THR A 155 -2.33 -14.79 12.31
N PRO A 156 -2.25 -13.52 12.76
CA PRO A 156 -1.05 -12.99 13.40
C PRO A 156 -0.67 -13.72 14.71
N ASP A 157 -1.64 -14.33 15.38
CA ASP A 157 -1.44 -15.16 16.57
C ASP A 157 -1.12 -16.64 16.24
N SER A 158 -1.07 -16.98 14.95
CA SER A 158 -0.86 -18.33 14.43
C SER A 158 -1.91 -19.36 14.90
N LYS A 159 -3.11 -18.92 15.30
CA LYS A 159 -4.17 -19.80 15.81
C LYS A 159 -5.23 -20.21 14.79
N ALA A 160 -5.19 -19.65 13.57
CA ALA A 160 -6.06 -20.09 12.49
C ALA A 160 -5.37 -19.95 11.12
N ALA A 161 -5.81 -20.79 10.20
CA ALA A 161 -5.52 -20.70 8.79
C ALA A 161 -6.56 -19.82 8.10
N LEU A 162 -6.11 -19.03 7.14
CA LEU A 162 -6.91 -18.16 6.29
C LEU A 162 -6.77 -18.62 4.83
N VAL A 163 -7.81 -18.34 4.05
CA VAL A 163 -7.82 -18.52 2.60
C VAL A 163 -8.40 -17.28 1.92
N CYS A 164 -7.81 -16.86 0.81
CA CYS A 164 -8.33 -15.76 0.01
C CYS A 164 -9.58 -16.22 -0.75
N ARG A 165 -10.71 -15.54 -0.49
CA ARG A 165 -11.98 -15.74 -1.18
C ARG A 165 -12.62 -14.41 -1.51
N SER A 166 -12.96 -14.21 -2.77
CA SER A 166 -13.59 -12.97 -3.25
C SER A 166 -12.76 -11.73 -2.87
N GLY A 167 -11.44 -11.82 -3.04
CA GLY A 167 -10.49 -10.76 -2.73
C GLY A 167 -10.33 -10.42 -1.25
N LYS A 168 -10.79 -11.29 -0.33
CA LYS A 168 -10.60 -11.14 1.12
C LYS A 168 -10.12 -12.42 1.78
N PHE A 169 -9.23 -12.29 2.75
CA PHE A 169 -8.89 -13.41 3.62
C PHE A 169 -10.06 -13.74 4.55
N ILE A 170 -10.52 -14.99 4.49
CA ILE A 170 -11.50 -15.56 5.41
C ILE A 170 -10.89 -16.73 6.17
N GLU A 171 -11.37 -16.99 7.37
CA GLU A 171 -10.91 -18.13 8.16
C GLU A 171 -11.30 -19.45 7.49
N SER A 172 -10.32 -20.31 7.21
CA SER A 172 -10.54 -21.65 6.66
C SER A 172 -10.63 -22.71 7.77
N GLY A 173 -9.98 -22.48 8.92
CA GLY A 173 -10.10 -23.37 10.07
C GLY A 173 -9.11 -23.05 11.20
N PRO A 174 -9.39 -23.55 12.42
CA PRO A 174 -8.55 -23.33 13.59
C PRO A 174 -7.28 -24.21 13.55
N CYS A 175 -6.15 -23.64 13.97
CA CYS A 175 -4.86 -24.32 14.16
C CYS A 175 -4.45 -24.22 15.63
N LYS A 176 -5.17 -24.93 16.50
CA LYS A 176 -5.07 -24.76 17.95
C LYS A 176 -3.99 -25.62 18.61
N GLY A 177 -3.34 -26.51 17.86
CA GLY A 177 -2.18 -27.26 18.35
C GLY A 177 -0.99 -26.39 18.69
N ALA A 178 0.05 -27.00 19.25
CA ALA A 178 1.20 -26.30 19.80
C ALA A 178 2.05 -25.61 18.72
N LEU A 179 2.13 -26.19 17.53
CA LEU A 179 2.86 -25.62 16.38
C LEU A 179 2.07 -24.54 15.65
N GLY A 180 0.77 -24.43 15.91
CA GLY A 180 -0.13 -23.45 15.31
C GLY A 180 -0.23 -23.55 13.79
N CYS A 181 -0.53 -22.41 13.17
CA CYS A 181 -0.51 -22.23 11.73
C CYS A 181 0.87 -21.75 11.26
N ARG A 182 1.38 -22.32 10.16
CA ARG A 182 2.63 -21.92 9.51
C ARG A 182 2.48 -21.98 7.99
N VAL A 183 3.16 -21.11 7.28
CA VAL A 183 3.25 -21.17 5.80
C VAL A 183 4.67 -21.61 5.42
N THR A 184 4.77 -22.69 4.66
CA THR A 184 6.03 -23.27 4.16
C THR A 184 5.98 -23.35 2.63
N GLY A 185 6.65 -22.41 1.95
CA GLY A 185 6.50 -22.26 0.50
C GLY A 185 5.06 -21.84 0.18
N ASP A 186 4.41 -22.57 -0.72
CA ASP A 186 3.02 -22.31 -1.13
C ASP A 186 2.01 -23.17 -0.34
N LYS A 187 2.44 -23.79 0.76
CA LYS A 187 1.60 -24.67 1.59
C LYS A 187 1.36 -24.07 2.95
N ILE A 188 0.12 -24.19 3.41
CA ILE A 188 -0.26 -23.93 4.79
C ILE A 188 -0.20 -25.24 5.59
N GLU A 189 0.53 -25.18 6.71
CA GLU A 189 0.63 -26.24 7.70
C GLU A 189 -0.16 -25.79 8.94
N CYS A 190 -1.23 -26.51 9.26
CA CYS A 190 -2.09 -26.22 10.38
C CYS A 190 -1.97 -27.36 11.41
N ASP A 191 -1.55 -27.04 12.62
CA ASP A 191 -1.55 -28.00 13.72
C ASP A 191 -2.97 -28.16 14.29
N ASP A 192 -3.67 -29.16 13.77
CA ASP A 192 -5.03 -29.54 14.15
C ASP A 192 -5.07 -30.61 15.25
N THR A 193 -3.93 -30.92 15.88
CA THR A 193 -3.84 -31.96 16.92
C THR A 193 -4.52 -31.58 18.24
N ALA A 194 -4.98 -30.33 18.38
CA ALA A 194 -5.74 -29.88 19.53
C ALA A 194 -6.98 -29.07 19.13
N ALA A 195 -8.05 -29.15 19.92
CA ALA A 195 -9.29 -28.42 19.71
C ALA A 195 -10.03 -28.10 21.02
N SER A 196 -11.08 -27.29 20.92
CA SER A 196 -12.07 -27.01 21.96
C SER A 196 -13.33 -27.84 21.73
N LEU A 197 -14.11 -28.08 22.80
CA LEU A 197 -15.44 -28.69 22.67
C LEU A 197 -16.34 -27.81 21.80
N GLY A 198 -17.03 -28.42 20.84
CA GLY A 198 -17.92 -27.75 19.90
C GLY A 198 -17.23 -27.18 18.65
N ASP A 199 -15.89 -27.20 18.58
CA ASP A 199 -15.18 -26.78 17.37
C ASP A 199 -15.63 -27.62 16.17
N PRO A 200 -15.80 -27.01 14.98
CA PRO A 200 -16.12 -27.75 13.76
C PRO A 200 -14.98 -28.73 13.42
N CYS A 201 -15.34 -29.90 12.91
CA CYS A 201 -14.35 -30.94 12.64
C CYS A 201 -14.73 -31.81 11.44
N ALA A 202 -13.69 -32.38 10.83
CA ALA A 202 -13.76 -33.44 9.83
C ALA A 202 -12.39 -34.16 9.77
N PRO A 203 -12.34 -35.43 9.34
CA PRO A 203 -13.49 -36.32 9.12
C PRO A 203 -14.14 -36.76 10.44
N GLU A 204 -15.35 -37.33 10.34
CA GLU A 204 -16.01 -37.97 11.48
C GLU A 204 -15.10 -39.02 12.14
N GLY A 205 -15.13 -39.06 13.47
CA GLY A 205 -14.29 -39.96 14.26
C GLY A 205 -12.84 -39.51 14.47
N ASN A 206 -12.39 -38.42 13.82
CA ASN A 206 -11.04 -37.87 14.05
C ASN A 206 -10.83 -37.55 15.54
N LEU A 207 -9.64 -37.85 16.05
CA LEU A 207 -9.27 -37.61 17.44
C LEU A 207 -8.35 -36.40 17.52
N VAL A 208 -8.45 -35.63 18.60
CA VAL A 208 -7.57 -34.50 18.94
C VAL A 208 -7.46 -34.40 20.46
N CYS A 209 -6.47 -33.65 20.94
CA CYS A 209 -6.40 -33.30 22.35
C CYS A 209 -7.25 -32.08 22.69
N ALA A 210 -7.85 -32.04 23.87
CA ALA A 210 -8.35 -30.79 24.43
C ALA A 210 -7.17 -29.83 24.68
N LEU A 211 -7.41 -28.52 24.60
CA LEU A 211 -6.37 -27.49 24.74
C LEU A 211 -5.57 -27.56 26.05
N ASP A 212 -6.17 -28.06 27.12
CA ASP A 212 -5.53 -28.22 28.43
C ASP A 212 -4.78 -29.57 28.59
N GLY A 213 -4.82 -30.40 27.54
CA GLY A 213 -4.26 -31.74 27.49
C GLY A 213 -4.90 -32.72 28.46
N THR A 214 -6.08 -32.44 29.00
CA THR A 214 -6.71 -33.28 30.04
C THR A 214 -7.60 -34.38 29.48
N MET A 215 -7.97 -34.31 28.20
CA MET A 215 -8.82 -35.30 27.54
C MET A 215 -8.58 -35.37 26.04
N ILE A 216 -8.98 -36.49 25.46
CA ILE A 216 -9.12 -36.72 24.03
C ILE A 216 -10.54 -36.28 23.63
N LEU A 217 -10.64 -35.57 22.52
CA LEU A 217 -11.89 -35.21 21.87
C LEU A 217 -12.05 -36.03 20.59
N ARG A 218 -13.30 -36.33 20.24
CA ARG A 218 -13.66 -37.03 19.01
C ARG A 218 -14.56 -36.15 18.16
N CYS A 219 -14.31 -36.13 16.87
CA CYS A 219 -15.22 -35.52 15.92
C CYS A 219 -16.50 -36.35 15.84
N ALA A 220 -17.63 -35.78 16.26
CA ALA A 220 -18.94 -36.42 16.21
C ALA A 220 -20.01 -35.40 15.77
N LYS A 221 -20.75 -35.73 14.70
CA LYS A 221 -21.76 -34.82 14.11
C LYS A 221 -21.16 -33.47 13.72
N LYS A 222 -19.99 -33.49 13.09
CA LYS A 222 -19.22 -32.33 12.61
C LYS A 222 -18.73 -31.38 13.69
N ALA A 223 -18.76 -31.77 14.96
CA ALA A 223 -18.18 -31.00 16.06
C ALA A 223 -17.35 -31.89 17.01
N TYR A 224 -16.29 -31.34 17.60
CA TYR A 224 -15.51 -32.06 18.61
C TYR A 224 -16.30 -32.20 19.92
N VAL A 225 -16.51 -33.43 20.36
CA VAL A 225 -17.13 -33.78 21.65
C VAL A 225 -16.13 -34.50 22.54
N ALA A 226 -16.40 -34.57 23.85
CA ALA A 226 -15.55 -35.29 24.79
C ALA A 226 -15.56 -36.81 24.49
N ASP A 227 -14.38 -37.43 24.46
CA ASP A 227 -14.22 -38.88 24.22
C ASP A 227 -13.63 -39.58 25.45
N GLU A 228 -12.37 -39.30 25.79
CA GLU A 228 -11.67 -39.93 26.92
C GLU A 228 -11.00 -38.90 27.81
N LYS A 229 -11.32 -38.89 29.11
CA LYS A 229 -10.59 -38.09 30.10
C LYS A 229 -9.31 -38.82 30.53
N CYS A 230 -8.16 -38.15 30.44
CA CYS A 230 -6.90 -38.71 30.91
C CYS A 230 -6.90 -38.86 32.43
N ARG A 231 -6.40 -40.00 32.91
CA ARG A 231 -6.26 -40.29 34.35
C ARG A 231 -5.23 -39.37 34.99
N SER A 232 -5.34 -39.16 36.30
CA SER A 232 -4.44 -38.33 37.09
C SER A 232 -2.96 -38.62 36.77
N LYS A 233 -2.21 -37.56 36.41
CA LYS A 233 -0.80 -37.54 35.95
C LYS A 233 -0.55 -37.81 34.47
N ARG A 234 -1.52 -38.34 33.72
CA ARG A 234 -1.39 -38.51 32.26
C ARG A 234 -1.86 -37.26 31.53
N LYS A 235 -1.29 -37.01 30.36
CA LYS A 235 -1.69 -35.91 29.48
C LYS A 235 -2.00 -36.44 28.09
N CYS A 236 -3.01 -35.87 27.45
CA CYS A 236 -3.24 -36.10 26.03
C CYS A 236 -2.06 -35.54 25.26
N GLY A 237 -1.54 -36.32 24.32
CA GLY A 237 -0.47 -35.90 23.44
C GLY A 237 -0.50 -36.67 22.13
N VAL A 238 0.43 -36.31 21.25
CA VAL A 238 0.64 -36.99 19.97
C VAL A 238 2.01 -37.66 19.97
N GLU A 239 2.05 -38.99 19.90
CA GLU A 239 3.29 -39.73 19.68
C GLU A 239 3.18 -40.57 18.41
N ARG A 240 4.13 -40.38 17.48
CA ARG A 240 4.18 -41.11 16.20
C ARG A 240 2.86 -41.06 15.42
N GLY A 241 2.17 -39.92 15.48
CA GLY A 241 0.88 -39.69 14.81
C GLY A 241 -0.32 -40.30 15.54
N VAL A 242 -0.13 -40.87 16.73
CA VAL A 242 -1.21 -41.44 17.55
C VAL A 242 -1.57 -40.45 18.66
N ILE A 243 -2.86 -40.15 18.76
CA ILE A 243 -3.42 -39.36 19.86
C ILE A 243 -3.86 -40.31 20.96
N ALA A 244 -3.27 -40.14 22.13
CA ALA A 244 -3.60 -40.91 23.32
C ALA A 244 -3.27 -40.11 24.59
N CYS A 245 -3.75 -40.59 25.73
CA CYS A 245 -3.20 -40.19 27.02
C CYS A 245 -1.86 -40.91 27.21
N TYR A 246 -0.80 -40.18 27.57
CA TYR A 246 0.53 -40.68 27.91
C TYR A 246 0.81 -40.49 29.39
#